data_AF-A0A0D2GRF0-F1
#
_entry.id   AF-A0A0D2GRF0-F1
#
_cell.length_a   1.000
_cell.length_b   1.000
_cell.length_c   1.000
_cell.angle_alpha   90.00
_cell.angle_beta   90.00
_cell.angle_gamma   90.00
#
_symmetry.space_group_name_H-M   'P 1'
#
loop_
_entity.id
_entity.type
_entity.pdbx_description
1 polymer ?
#
loop_
_entity_poly.entity_id
_entity_poly.type
_entity_poly.pdbx_seq_one_letter_code
_entity_poly.pdbx_strand_id
1 'polypeptide(L)'
;MRAPFPLALRIGTDIIATNRISALLQPDVRRLVRLANRFLVPAELEDLRRRFPHWQDDAGRQDQLARKQVVAWIAGRWASKEAAKKAWDASLLSFRDLRVGIESDGAVHVVCDTRPEAPATTATSDDSTIKVTEQVAQLSISHDGEYAIATVLATPLHPDISAELGRRKAEAEAKIKRVRSPPLGET
;
A
#
# COMPACT_ATOMS: atom_id res chain seq x y z
N MET A 1 26.90 -26.19 -12.73
CA MET A 1 27.05 -24.90 -12.00
C MET A 1 26.15 -23.87 -12.67
N ARG A 2 25.34 -23.11 -11.93
CA ARG A 2 24.46 -22.07 -12.49
C ARG A 2 24.95 -20.71 -12.00
N ALA A 3 25.24 -19.79 -12.90
CA ALA A 3 25.50 -18.40 -12.54
C ALA A 3 24.17 -17.73 -12.12
N PRO A 4 24.12 -16.98 -11.01
CA PRO A 4 22.93 -16.24 -10.61
C PRO A 4 22.68 -15.08 -11.57
N PHE A 5 21.45 -14.56 -11.59
CA PHE A 5 21.16 -13.30 -12.27
C PHE A 5 22.04 -12.18 -11.70
N PRO A 6 22.73 -11.38 -12.52
CA PRO A 6 23.85 -10.55 -12.08
C PRO A 6 23.44 -9.29 -11.29
N LEU A 7 22.18 -8.88 -11.37
CA LEU A 7 21.70 -7.66 -10.71
C LEU A 7 20.70 -8.02 -9.62
N ALA A 8 20.75 -7.34 -8.48
CA ALA A 8 19.71 -7.44 -7.46
C ALA A 8 18.48 -6.59 -7.83
N LEU A 9 17.99 -6.72 -9.06
CA LEU A 9 16.75 -6.05 -9.49
C LEU A 9 15.57 -6.99 -9.29
N ARG A 10 14.48 -6.43 -8.81
CA ARG A 10 13.21 -7.13 -8.60
C ARG A 10 12.12 -6.39 -9.36
N ILE A 11 11.25 -7.16 -10.01
CA ILE A 11 10.11 -6.63 -10.75
C ILE A 11 8.82 -7.21 -10.18
N GLY A 12 7.83 -6.35 -10.01
CA GLY A 12 6.46 -6.75 -9.73
C GLY A 12 5.52 -6.09 -10.72
N THR A 13 4.52 -6.84 -11.16
CA THR A 13 3.47 -6.33 -12.04
C THR A 13 2.11 -6.76 -11.51
N ASP A 14 1.12 -5.88 -11.63
CA ASP A 14 -0.26 -6.17 -11.26
C ASP A 14 -1.24 -5.46 -12.17
N ILE A 15 -2.40 -6.08 -12.35
CA ILE A 15 -3.50 -5.56 -13.15
C ILE A 15 -4.80 -5.75 -12.37
N ILE A 16 -5.66 -4.73 -12.39
CA ILE A 16 -6.98 -4.79 -11.79
C ILE A 16 -8.03 -4.26 -12.76
N ALA A 17 -9.13 -5.00 -12.89
CA ALA A 17 -10.33 -4.50 -13.53
C ALA A 17 -10.95 -3.40 -12.66
N THR A 18 -11.08 -2.19 -13.21
CA THR A 18 -11.75 -1.04 -12.57
C THR A 18 -13.18 -1.35 -12.12
N ASN A 19 -13.86 -2.25 -12.82
CA ASN A 19 -15.17 -2.78 -12.44
C ASN A 19 -15.19 -3.41 -11.04
N ARG A 20 -14.07 -4.02 -10.59
CA ARG A 20 -13.94 -4.56 -9.22
C ARG A 20 -14.03 -3.46 -8.16
N ILE A 21 -13.57 -2.26 -8.48
CA ILE A 21 -13.67 -1.08 -7.60
C ILE A 21 -15.05 -0.42 -7.76
N SER A 22 -15.54 -0.26 -8.99
CA SER A 22 -16.85 0.31 -9.28
C SER A 22 -17.99 -0.47 -8.60
N ALA A 23 -17.90 -1.80 -8.55
CA ALA A 23 -18.87 -2.66 -7.86
C ALA A 23 -18.98 -2.40 -6.35
N LEU A 24 -18.00 -1.70 -5.74
CA LEU A 24 -18.04 -1.32 -4.33
C LEU A 24 -18.79 -0.01 -4.07
N LEU A 25 -19.14 0.73 -5.13
CA LEU A 25 -20.01 1.90 -5.03
C LEU A 25 -21.48 1.52 -4.87
N GLN A 26 -21.82 0.25 -5.17
CA GLN A 26 -23.17 -0.27 -5.06
C GLN A 26 -23.24 -1.48 -4.10
N PRO A 27 -24.35 -1.65 -3.37
CA PRO A 27 -25.41 -0.66 -3.16
C PRO A 27 -25.00 0.46 -2.19
N ASP A 28 -23.84 0.35 -1.54
CA ASP A 28 -23.42 1.21 -0.44
C ASP A 28 -21.96 1.65 -0.59
N VAL A 29 -21.76 2.95 -0.79
CA VAL A 29 -20.45 3.60 -0.90
C VAL A 29 -19.55 3.35 0.32
N ARG A 30 -20.12 3.03 1.49
CA ARG A 30 -19.34 2.66 2.69
C ARG A 30 -18.46 1.43 2.46
N ARG A 31 -18.76 0.58 1.47
CA ARG A 31 -17.87 -0.53 1.08
C ARG A 31 -16.58 -0.02 0.46
N LEU A 32 -16.69 0.95 -0.45
CA LEU A 32 -15.52 1.63 -1.03
C LEU A 32 -14.74 2.39 0.05
N VAL A 33 -15.43 3.10 0.95
CA VAL A 33 -14.80 3.82 2.06
C VAL A 33 -14.03 2.87 2.98
N ARG A 34 -14.62 1.74 3.35
CA ARG A 34 -13.93 0.70 4.15
C ARG A 34 -12.72 0.14 3.43
N LEU A 35 -12.81 -0.11 2.12
CA LEU A 35 -11.67 -0.56 1.34
C LEU A 35 -10.56 0.50 1.36
N ALA A 36 -10.87 1.74 0.97
CA ALA A 36 -9.93 2.86 0.94
C ALA A 36 -9.20 3.03 2.28
N ASN A 37 -9.92 3.05 3.39
CA ASN A 37 -9.34 3.16 4.74
C ASN A 37 -8.47 1.94 5.14
N ARG A 38 -8.69 0.78 4.52
CA ARG A 38 -7.89 -0.43 4.78
C ARG A 38 -6.52 -0.37 4.13
N PHE A 39 -6.43 0.17 2.91
CA PHE A 39 -5.22 0.04 2.09
C PHE A 39 -4.51 1.36 1.78
N LEU A 40 -5.19 2.51 1.82
CA LEU A 40 -4.56 3.82 1.62
C LEU A 40 -3.95 4.33 2.94
N VAL A 41 -2.76 4.94 2.85
CA VAL A 41 -2.15 5.63 4.00
C VAL A 41 -2.77 7.03 4.16
N PRO A 42 -2.64 7.68 5.33
CA PRO A 42 -3.27 8.98 5.60
C PRO A 42 -3.00 10.05 4.53
N ALA A 43 -1.76 10.15 4.04
CA ALA A 43 -1.40 11.09 2.98
C ALA A 43 -2.12 10.81 1.65
N GLU A 44 -2.36 9.54 1.31
CA GLU A 44 -3.10 9.17 0.10
C GLU A 44 -4.60 9.42 0.27
N LEU A 45 -5.15 9.17 1.46
CA LEU A 45 -6.54 9.52 1.78
C LEU A 45 -6.77 11.03 1.69
N GLU A 46 -5.80 11.83 2.10
CA GLU A 46 -5.90 13.28 1.97
C GLU A 46 -5.84 13.72 0.50
N ASP A 47 -4.94 13.14 -0.30
CA ASP A 47 -4.90 13.39 -1.74
C ASP A 47 -6.23 12.98 -2.43
N LEU A 48 -6.84 11.85 -2.02
CA LEU A 48 -8.16 11.43 -2.51
C LEU A 48 -9.24 12.46 -2.21
N ARG A 49 -9.34 12.92 -0.95
CA ARG A 49 -10.33 13.92 -0.53
C ARG A 49 -10.14 15.24 -1.26
N ARG A 50 -8.90 15.69 -1.40
CA ARG A 50 -8.55 16.94 -2.10
C ARG A 50 -8.94 16.90 -3.57
N ARG A 51 -8.66 15.80 -4.28
CA ARG A 51 -8.97 15.66 -5.72
C ARG A 51 -10.45 15.39 -5.98
N PHE A 52 -11.11 14.69 -5.08
CA PHE A 52 -12.49 14.24 -5.26
C PHE A 52 -13.33 14.50 -3.99
N PRO A 53 -13.67 15.76 -3.66
CA PRO A 53 -14.35 16.10 -2.40
C PRO A 53 -15.65 15.32 -2.15
N HIS A 54 -16.35 14.96 -3.23
CA HIS A 54 -17.63 14.26 -3.21
C HIS A 54 -17.51 12.74 -3.34
N TRP A 55 -16.31 12.14 -3.23
CA TRP A 55 -16.10 10.71 -3.53
C TRP A 55 -16.89 9.72 -2.66
N GLN A 56 -17.40 10.18 -1.52
CA GLN A 56 -18.22 9.40 -0.60
C GLN A 56 -19.72 9.64 -0.78
N ASP A 57 -20.12 10.53 -1.69
CA ASP A 57 -21.53 10.79 -1.95
C ASP A 57 -22.18 9.57 -2.61
N ASP A 58 -23.46 9.36 -2.32
CA ASP A 58 -24.23 8.26 -2.91
C ASP A 58 -24.19 8.33 -4.44
N ALA A 59 -24.20 7.16 -5.08
CA ALA A 59 -24.03 7.03 -6.53
C ALA A 59 -25.04 7.85 -7.37
N GLY A 60 -26.22 8.18 -6.81
CA GLY A 60 -27.23 9.01 -7.49
C GLY A 60 -26.91 10.50 -7.53
N ARG A 61 -25.92 10.99 -6.76
CA ARG A 61 -25.57 12.42 -6.68
C ARG A 61 -24.34 12.80 -7.51
N GLN A 62 -23.54 11.81 -7.91
CA GLN A 62 -22.29 12.06 -8.63
C GLN A 62 -22.47 12.01 -10.15
N ASP A 63 -21.72 12.87 -10.84
CA ASP A 63 -21.50 12.72 -12.27
C ASP A 63 -20.79 11.38 -12.58
N GLN A 64 -21.24 10.71 -13.64
CA GLN A 64 -20.72 9.43 -14.10
C GLN A 64 -19.22 9.51 -14.43
N LEU A 65 -18.75 10.65 -14.94
CA LEU A 65 -17.33 10.86 -15.24
C LEU A 65 -16.51 10.99 -13.97
N ALA A 66 -16.94 11.82 -13.01
CA ALA A 66 -16.28 11.96 -11.70
C ALA A 66 -16.14 10.61 -10.99
N ARG A 67 -17.19 9.79 -11.05
CA ARG A 67 -17.20 8.43 -10.49
C ARG A 67 -16.18 7.51 -11.16
N LYS A 68 -16.08 7.55 -12.49
CA LYS A 68 -15.05 6.80 -13.25
C LYS A 68 -13.64 7.24 -12.87
N GLN A 69 -13.41 8.54 -12.65
CA GLN A 69 -12.10 9.07 -12.25
C GLN A 69 -11.70 8.60 -10.85
N VAL A 70 -12.61 8.63 -9.86
CA VAL A 70 -12.37 8.08 -8.51
C VAL A 70 -12.02 6.60 -8.60
N VAL A 71 -12.79 5.82 -9.36
CA VAL A 71 -12.56 4.39 -9.58
C VAL A 71 -11.19 4.13 -10.21
N ALA A 72 -10.84 4.85 -11.27
CA ALA A 72 -9.55 4.72 -11.95
C ALA A 72 -8.38 5.10 -11.04
N TRP A 73 -8.55 6.14 -10.21
CA TRP A 73 -7.54 6.58 -9.24
C TRP A 73 -7.30 5.52 -8.16
N ILE A 74 -8.36 4.94 -7.59
CA ILE A 74 -8.26 3.88 -6.56
C ILE A 74 -7.68 2.60 -7.18
N ALA A 75 -8.12 2.23 -8.39
CA ALA A 75 -7.63 1.06 -9.12
C ALA A 75 -6.12 1.18 -9.42
N GLY A 76 -5.66 2.36 -9.85
CA GLY A 76 -4.25 2.64 -10.07
C GLY A 76 -3.41 2.37 -8.82
N ARG A 77 -3.79 2.95 -7.66
CA ARG A 77 -3.07 2.72 -6.40
C ARG A 77 -3.13 1.26 -5.92
N TRP A 78 -4.25 0.57 -6.14
CA TRP A 78 -4.35 -0.86 -5.83
C TRP A 78 -3.31 -1.66 -6.61
N ALA A 79 -3.31 -1.52 -7.95
CA ALA A 79 -2.35 -2.20 -8.81
C ALA A 79 -0.90 -1.83 -8.45
N SER A 80 -0.61 -0.54 -8.22
CA SER A 80 0.73 -0.09 -7.83
C SER A 80 1.22 -0.75 -6.55
N LYS A 81 0.37 -0.87 -5.53
CA LYS A 81 0.78 -1.48 -4.26
C LYS A 81 0.91 -3.01 -4.37
N GLU A 82 0.04 -3.68 -5.11
CA GLU A 82 0.20 -5.12 -5.37
C GLU A 82 1.48 -5.41 -6.17
N ALA A 83 1.78 -4.59 -7.19
CA ALA A 83 3.03 -4.65 -7.93
C ALA A 83 4.24 -4.43 -7.01
N ALA A 84 4.19 -3.44 -6.11
CA ALA A 84 5.26 -3.20 -5.14
C ALA A 84 5.45 -4.37 -4.16
N LYS A 85 4.35 -4.95 -3.65
CA LYS A 85 4.41 -6.17 -2.81
C LYS A 85 5.09 -7.32 -3.54
N LYS A 86 4.77 -7.54 -4.82
CA LYS A 86 5.42 -8.58 -5.64
C LYS A 86 6.91 -8.30 -5.86
N ALA A 87 7.29 -7.02 -6.06
CA ALA A 87 8.68 -6.63 -6.21
C ALA A 87 9.49 -6.80 -4.91
N TRP A 88 8.92 -6.45 -3.75
CA TRP A 88 9.63 -6.44 -2.45
C TRP A 88 9.42 -7.66 -1.55
N ASP A 89 8.75 -8.70 -2.03
CA ASP A 89 8.25 -9.85 -1.26
C ASP A 89 6.96 -9.55 -0.49
N ALA A 90 5.86 -10.13 -1.00
CA ALA A 90 4.51 -9.87 -0.53
C ALA A 90 4.25 -10.34 0.90
N SER A 91 5.10 -11.22 1.43
CA SER A 91 4.93 -11.83 2.75
C SER A 91 5.36 -10.92 3.91
N LEU A 92 6.13 -9.87 3.65
CA LEU A 92 6.64 -8.93 4.65
C LEU A 92 5.85 -7.62 4.71
N LEU A 93 5.12 -7.27 3.65
CA LEU A 93 4.53 -5.94 3.48
C LEU A 93 3.02 -5.91 3.71
N SER A 94 2.57 -4.93 4.50
CA SER A 94 1.20 -4.44 4.53
C SER A 94 1.00 -3.37 3.44
N PHE A 95 -0.25 -3.17 3.02
CA PHE A 95 -0.60 -2.02 2.17
C PHE A 95 -0.30 -0.66 2.83
N ARG A 96 -0.26 -0.62 4.17
CA ARG A 96 0.04 0.59 4.93
C ARG A 96 1.53 0.91 5.03
N ASP A 97 2.40 -0.04 4.74
CA ASP A 97 3.85 0.23 4.63
C ASP A 97 4.19 0.86 3.27
N LEU A 98 3.23 0.99 2.36
CA LEU A 98 3.43 1.44 0.98
C LEU A 98 2.65 2.72 0.72
N ARG A 99 3.27 3.71 0.10
CA ARG A 99 2.60 4.91 -0.43
C ARG A 99 2.95 5.13 -1.89
N VAL A 100 1.95 5.45 -2.71
CA VAL A 100 2.19 5.91 -4.08
C VAL A 100 2.32 7.44 -4.07
N GLY A 101 3.45 7.94 -4.55
CA GLY A 101 3.76 9.36 -4.63
C GLY A 101 3.88 9.84 -6.07
N ILE A 102 3.88 11.16 -6.22
CA ILE A 102 4.15 11.85 -7.48
C ILE A 102 5.23 12.89 -7.17
N GLU A 103 6.31 12.91 -7.95
CA GLU A 103 7.35 13.92 -7.88
C GLU A 103 6.90 15.23 -8.54
N SER A 104 7.69 16.30 -8.37
CA SER A 104 7.39 17.62 -8.93
C SER A 104 7.37 17.65 -10.46
N ASP A 105 8.06 16.71 -11.11
CA ASP A 105 8.09 16.54 -12.57
C ASP A 105 6.92 15.67 -13.10
N GLY A 106 6.06 15.17 -12.20
CA GLY A 106 4.95 14.28 -12.54
C GLY A 106 5.31 12.80 -12.56
N ALA A 107 6.58 12.42 -12.33
CA ALA A 107 6.98 11.03 -12.24
C ALA A 107 6.33 10.36 -11.03
N VAL A 108 5.84 9.14 -11.21
CA VAL A 108 5.20 8.36 -10.14
C VAL A 108 6.19 7.38 -9.52
N HIS A 109 6.07 7.16 -8.22
CA HIS A 109 6.92 6.22 -7.49
C HIS A 109 6.14 5.51 -6.37
N VAL A 110 6.65 4.38 -5.90
CA VAL A 110 6.18 3.75 -4.65
C VAL A 110 7.26 3.89 -3.59
N VAL A 111 6.88 4.28 -2.38
CA VAL A 111 7.79 4.28 -1.22
C VAL A 111 7.33 3.24 -0.22
N CYS A 112 8.26 2.38 0.20
CA CYS A 112 8.14 1.60 1.42
C CYS A 112 8.56 2.48 2.60
N ASP A 113 7.66 2.70 3.55
CA ASP A 113 7.86 3.60 4.70
C ASP A 113 7.57 2.86 6.01
N THR A 114 8.60 2.70 6.83
CA THR A 114 8.53 2.07 8.15
C THR A 114 8.65 3.07 9.29
N ARG A 115 8.56 4.38 9.03
CA ARG A 115 8.54 5.37 10.12
C ARG A 115 7.40 5.10 11.10
N PRO A 116 7.60 5.35 12.39
CA PRO A 116 6.52 5.24 13.37
C PRO A 116 5.47 6.34 13.12
N GLU A 117 4.17 5.98 13.14
CA GLU A 117 3.06 6.93 12.93
C GLU A 117 3.00 8.03 14.01
N ALA A 118 3.51 7.74 15.21
CA ALA A 118 3.71 8.72 16.27
C ALA A 118 5.21 8.93 16.48
N PRO A 119 5.71 10.17 16.55
CA PRO A 119 7.05 10.40 17.06
C PRO A 119 7.09 9.82 18.47
N ALA A 120 7.96 8.84 18.71
CA ALA A 120 8.17 8.30 20.04
C ALA A 120 8.43 9.48 20.98
N THR A 121 7.51 9.73 21.90
CA THR A 121 7.68 10.70 22.97
C THR A 121 8.92 10.23 23.72
N THR A 122 9.99 11.04 23.66
CA THR A 122 11.20 10.86 24.47
C THR A 122 11.81 9.46 24.39
N ALA A 123 12.21 9.01 23.20
CA ALA A 123 13.28 8.03 23.12
C ALA A 123 14.62 8.78 23.24
N THR A 124 15.05 9.02 24.47
CA THR A 124 16.47 9.25 24.81
C THR A 124 17.22 7.95 24.54
N SER A 125 17.35 7.57 23.28
CA SER A 125 18.19 6.47 22.86
C SER A 125 19.33 7.10 22.06
N ASP A 126 20.46 7.22 22.73
CA ASP A 126 21.79 7.65 22.28
C ASP A 126 22.38 6.79 21.14
N ASP A 127 21.56 6.04 20.42
CA ASP A 127 21.99 5.28 19.25
C ASP A 127 22.01 6.22 18.04
N SER A 128 23.15 6.88 17.86
CA SER A 128 23.45 7.84 16.78
C SER A 128 23.50 7.22 15.38
N THR A 129 23.02 5.98 15.20
CA THR A 129 22.90 5.35 13.89
C THR A 129 21.61 5.79 13.20
N ILE A 130 21.74 6.57 12.13
CA ILE A 130 20.62 6.97 11.27
C ILE A 130 20.08 5.71 10.58
N LYS A 131 18.96 5.17 11.06
CA LYS A 131 18.28 4.04 10.44
C LYS A 131 17.56 4.48 9.17
N VAL A 132 17.69 3.69 8.10
CA VAL A 132 16.91 3.92 6.87
C VAL A 132 15.48 3.44 7.10
N THR A 133 14.53 4.37 7.06
CA THR A 133 13.09 4.07 7.27
C THR A 133 12.25 4.17 6.00
N GLU A 134 12.80 4.72 4.92
CA GLU A 134 12.10 4.87 3.64
C GLU A 134 12.96 4.33 2.50
N GLN A 135 12.32 3.65 1.55
CA GLN A 135 12.95 3.21 0.31
C GLN A 135 12.01 3.38 -0.87
N VAL A 136 12.51 4.01 -1.92
CA VAL A 136 11.75 4.32 -3.14
C VAL A 136 11.96 3.21 -4.18
N ALA A 137 10.90 2.85 -4.89
CA ALA A 137 10.92 2.05 -6.10
C ALA A 137 10.32 2.82 -7.27
N GLN A 138 10.81 2.52 -8.46
CA GLN A 138 10.29 3.08 -9.70
C GLN A 138 8.93 2.45 -10.01
N LEU A 139 7.99 3.28 -10.47
CA LEU A 139 6.63 2.87 -10.76
C LEU A 139 6.25 3.34 -12.15
N SER A 140 5.54 2.47 -12.87
CA SER A 140 4.75 2.85 -14.04
C SER A 140 3.30 2.45 -13.77
N ILE A 141 2.36 3.34 -14.11
CA ILE A 141 0.92 3.10 -14.04
C ILE A 141 0.35 3.43 -15.42
N SER A 142 -0.51 2.56 -15.92
CA SER A 142 -1.30 2.83 -17.12
C SER A 142 -2.76 2.40 -16.91
N HIS A 143 -3.65 3.07 -17.62
CA HIS A 143 -5.06 2.76 -17.69
C HIS A 143 -5.40 2.40 -19.13
N ASP A 144 -5.92 1.20 -19.35
CA ASP A 144 -6.35 0.72 -20.66
C ASP A 144 -7.78 0.17 -20.58
N GLY A 145 -8.70 0.89 -21.22
CA GLY A 145 -10.14 0.59 -21.17
C GLY A 145 -10.65 0.45 -19.73
N GLU A 146 -11.01 -0.77 -19.35
CA GLU A 146 -11.55 -1.11 -18.04
C GLU A 146 -10.50 -1.61 -17.04
N TYR A 147 -9.22 -1.52 -17.36
CA TYR A 147 -8.13 -2.02 -16.52
C TYR A 147 -7.17 -0.91 -16.09
N ALA A 148 -6.64 -1.06 -14.87
CA ALA A 148 -5.45 -0.35 -14.43
C ALA A 148 -4.32 -1.37 -14.27
N ILE A 149 -3.17 -1.08 -14.87
CA ILE A 149 -1.96 -1.90 -14.78
C ILE A 149 -0.85 -1.09 -14.13
N ALA A 150 -0.04 -1.75 -13.31
CA ALA A 150 1.14 -1.16 -12.73
C ALA A 150 2.33 -2.12 -12.79
N THR A 151 3.52 -1.53 -12.98
CA THR A 151 4.80 -2.24 -12.92
C THR A 151 5.73 -1.49 -11.99
N VAL A 152 6.35 -2.22 -11.07
CA VAL A 152 7.31 -1.70 -10.10
C VAL A 152 8.66 -2.36 -10.31
N LEU A 153 9.71 -1.54 -10.40
CA LEU A 153 11.11 -1.97 -10.41
C LEU A 153 11.78 -1.49 -9.13
N ALA A 154 12.40 -2.43 -8.41
CA ALA A 154 13.00 -2.17 -7.11
C ALA A 154 14.29 -2.94 -6.90
N THR A 155 15.09 -2.49 -5.94
CA THR A 155 16.13 -3.31 -5.30
C THR A 155 15.55 -4.03 -4.07
N PRO A 156 16.20 -5.08 -3.54
CA PRO A 156 15.85 -5.65 -2.25
C PRO A 156 15.68 -4.56 -1.17
N LEU A 157 14.78 -4.82 -0.23
CA LEU A 157 14.56 -3.92 0.89
C LEU A 157 15.88 -3.72 1.66
N HIS A 158 16.13 -2.47 2.06
CA HIS A 158 17.25 -2.12 2.93
C HIS A 158 17.18 -2.96 4.21
N PRO A 159 18.32 -3.44 4.77
CA PRO A 159 18.33 -4.28 5.96
C PRO A 159 17.51 -3.72 7.13
N ASP A 160 17.58 -2.41 7.40
CA ASP A 160 16.80 -1.75 8.46
C ASP A 160 15.29 -1.87 8.24
N ILE A 161 14.83 -1.64 7.01
CA ILE A 161 13.42 -1.74 6.62
C ILE A 161 12.96 -3.20 6.72
N SER A 162 13.76 -4.12 6.19
CA SER A 162 13.48 -5.56 6.23
C SER A 162 13.37 -6.07 7.68
N ALA A 163 14.28 -5.64 8.56
CA ALA A 163 14.28 -5.99 9.97
C ALA A 163 13.02 -5.45 10.68
N GLU A 164 12.66 -4.19 10.44
CA GLU A 164 11.48 -3.57 11.05
C GLU A 164 10.17 -4.23 10.57
N LEU A 165 10.04 -4.55 9.27
CA LEU A 165 8.88 -5.27 8.74
C LEU A 165 8.81 -6.70 9.30
N GLY A 166 9.95 -7.39 9.39
CA GLY A 166 10.05 -8.72 10.00
C GLY A 166 9.59 -8.71 11.46
N ARG A 167 10.00 -7.71 12.23
CA ARG A 167 9.55 -7.48 13.62
C ARG A 167 8.03 -7.29 13.70
N ARG A 168 7.47 -6.38 12.91
CA ARG A 168 6.01 -6.12 12.86
C ARG A 168 5.20 -7.37 12.52
N LYS A 169 5.69 -8.16 11.56
CA LYS A 169 5.05 -9.43 11.16
C LYS A 169 5.05 -10.42 12.31
N ALA A 170 6.19 -10.64 12.96
CA ALA A 170 6.31 -11.56 14.09
C ALA A 170 5.38 -11.15 15.25
N GLU A 171 5.29 -9.85 15.55
CA GLU A 171 4.37 -9.31 16.56
C GLU A 171 2.90 -9.54 16.22
N ALA A 172 2.52 -9.30 14.96
CA ALA A 172 1.16 -9.55 14.48
C ALA A 172 0.79 -11.04 14.54
N GLU A 173 1.69 -11.93 14.12
CA GLU A 173 1.49 -13.38 14.17
C GLU A 173 1.36 -13.89 15.62
N ALA A 174 2.21 -13.40 16.53
CA ALA A 174 2.13 -13.71 17.95
C ALA A 174 0.79 -13.27 18.57
N LYS A 175 0.29 -12.09 18.20
CA LYS A 175 -1.01 -11.58 18.66
C LYS A 175 -2.16 -12.47 18.19
N ILE A 176 -2.15 -12.91 16.93
CA ILE A 176 -3.18 -13.81 16.38
C ILE A 176 -3.15 -15.16 17.10
N LYS A 177 -1.97 -15.71 17.41
CA LYS A 177 -1.83 -16.99 18.13
C LYS A 177 -2.39 -16.91 19.56
N ARG A 178 -2.18 -15.79 20.26
CA ARG A 178 -2.73 -15.55 21.62
C ARG A 178 -4.25 -15.52 21.62
N VAL A 179 -4.87 -14.81 20.66
CA VAL A 179 -6.34 -14.71 20.55
C VAL A 179 -6.99 -16.07 20.22
N ARG A 180 -6.28 -16.96 19.52
CA ARG A 180 -6.78 -18.30 19.15
C ARG A 180 -6.56 -19.38 20.21
N SER A 181 -5.77 -19.11 21.26
CA SER A 181 -5.56 -20.10 22.32
C SER A 181 -6.77 -20.07 23.26
N PRO A 182 -7.54 -21.17 23.41
CA PRO A 182 -8.66 -21.19 24.34
C PRO A 182 -8.16 -20.99 25.78
N PRO A 183 -8.98 -20.42 26.69
CA PRO A 183 -8.61 -20.30 28.09
C PRO A 183 -8.30 -21.70 28.65
N LEU A 184 -7.07 -21.87 29.12
CA LEU A 184 -6.65 -23.06 29.87
C LEU A 184 -7.39 -23.04 31.22
N GLY A 185 -8.43 -23.86 31.34
CA GLY A 185 -9.02 -24.22 32.62
C GLY A 185 -10.45 -23.71 32.86
N GLU A 186 -11.43 -24.43 32.31
CA GLU A 186 -12.64 -24.75 33.05
C GLU A 186 -12.77 -26.28 33.02
N THR A 187 -12.29 -26.92 34.07
CA THR A 187 -12.60 -28.29 34.47
C THR A 187 -13.15 -28.23 35.88
#